data_AF-A0A5P8P129-F1
#
_entry.id   AF-A0A5P8P129-F1
#
_cell.length_a   1.000
_cell.length_b   1.000
_cell.length_c   1.000
_cell.angle_alpha   90.00
_cell.angle_beta   90.00
_cell.angle_gamma   90.00
#
_symmetry.space_group_name_H-M   'P 1'
#
loop_
_entity.id
_entity.type
_entity.pdbx_description
1 polymer ?
#
loop_
_entity_poly.entity_id
_entity_poly.type
_entity_poly.pdbx_seq_one_letter_code
_entity_poly.pdbx_strand_id
1 'polypeptide(L)'
;MPKAHFIFTKYANSYKVDIPNLEELSVEQIKELQEFVAFRHGMFDFNTYSFKIQKTLEYDSFVSLLEHLGIACRCEENKDIYKEHPRIGFGQYKGMLLTDLPDSYLLWLKDNYHGEQKELIKKEINKRKL
;
A
#
# COMPACT_ATOMS: atom_id res chain seq x y z
N MET A 1 -27.57 -6.19 6.52
CA MET A 1 -26.83 -5.03 6.02
C MET A 1 -25.42 -5.48 5.67
N PRO A 2 -24.88 -5.10 4.49
CA PRO A 2 -23.50 -5.39 4.14
C PRO A 2 -22.55 -4.72 5.13
N LYS A 3 -21.47 -5.42 5.48
CA LYS A 3 -20.43 -4.89 6.38
C LYS A 3 -19.38 -4.17 5.54
N ALA A 4 -18.96 -2.98 5.94
CA ALA A 4 -17.89 -2.27 5.23
C ALA A 4 -16.58 -3.08 5.27
N HIS A 5 -15.93 -3.25 4.13
CA HIS A 5 -14.62 -3.90 4.03
C HIS A 5 -13.56 -2.80 4.00
N PHE A 6 -12.72 -2.75 5.03
CA PHE A 6 -11.62 -1.80 5.14
C PHE A 6 -10.29 -2.51 4.93
N ILE A 7 -9.52 -2.03 3.97
CA ILE A 7 -8.15 -2.47 3.72
C ILE A 7 -7.23 -1.38 4.24
N PHE A 8 -6.69 -1.58 5.43
CA PHE A 8 -5.84 -0.62 6.13
C PHE A 8 -4.40 -0.68 5.62
N THR A 9 -3.83 0.48 5.34
CA THR A 9 -2.47 0.65 4.85
C THR A 9 -1.74 1.70 5.68
N LYS A 10 -0.65 1.30 6.32
CA LYS A 10 0.22 2.21 7.10
C LYS A 10 1.29 2.86 6.23
N TYR A 11 1.46 4.17 6.39
CA TYR A 11 2.62 4.93 5.89
C TYR A 11 3.35 5.61 7.05
N ALA A 12 4.52 6.18 6.79
CA ALA A 12 5.38 6.79 7.80
C ALA A 12 4.67 7.87 8.65
N ASN A 13 3.86 8.73 8.03
CA ASN A 13 3.16 9.86 8.68
C ASN A 13 1.65 9.90 8.41
N SER A 14 1.11 8.84 7.80
CA SER A 14 -0.30 8.78 7.42
C SER A 14 -0.75 7.33 7.34
N TYR A 15 -2.05 7.11 7.29
CA TYR A 15 -2.60 5.83 6.83
C TYR A 15 -3.61 6.07 5.72
N LYS A 16 -3.77 5.06 4.88
CA LYS A 16 -4.82 5.00 3.85
C LYS A 16 -5.69 3.79 4.14
N VAL A 17 -6.97 3.90 3.88
CA VAL A 17 -7.91 2.79 3.97
C VAL A 17 -8.66 2.71 2.67
N ASP A 18 -8.56 1.56 1.99
CA ASP A 18 -9.32 1.27 0.78
C ASP A 18 -10.62 0.54 1.15
N ILE A 19 -11.72 0.91 0.50
CA ILE A 19 -13.08 0.39 0.72
C ILE A 19 -13.59 -0.22 -0.58
N PRO A 20 -13.18 -1.46 -0.92
CA PRO A 20 -13.55 -2.07 -2.19
C PRO A 20 -15.06 -2.26 -2.36
N ASN A 21 -15.80 -2.38 -1.26
CA ASN A 21 -17.25 -2.55 -1.27
C ASN A 21 -18.03 -1.27 -0.98
N LEU A 22 -17.45 -0.09 -1.25
CA LEU A 22 -18.12 1.19 -1.01
C LEU A 22 -19.49 1.28 -1.71
N GLU A 23 -19.60 0.70 -2.91
CA GLU A 23 -20.84 0.69 -3.71
C GLU A 23 -21.94 -0.19 -3.12
N GLU A 24 -21.59 -1.16 -2.28
CA GLU A 24 -22.56 -2.04 -1.60
C GLU A 24 -23.09 -1.41 -0.30
N LEU A 25 -22.46 -0.34 0.20
CA LEU A 25 -22.85 0.34 1.43
C LEU A 25 -24.06 1.25 1.24
N SER A 26 -24.83 1.45 2.30
CA SER A 26 -25.93 2.42 2.27
C SER A 26 -25.39 3.85 2.22
N VAL A 27 -26.19 4.77 1.67
CA VAL A 27 -25.86 6.21 1.63
C VAL A 27 -25.59 6.76 3.03
N GLU A 28 -26.31 6.25 4.04
CA GLU A 28 -26.13 6.62 5.45
C GLU A 28 -24.73 6.21 5.96
N GLN A 29 -24.30 4.98 5.69
CA GLN A 29 -22.96 4.50 6.06
C GLN A 29 -21.85 5.30 5.34
N ILE A 30 -22.05 5.63 4.07
CA ILE A 30 -21.08 6.46 3.31
C ILE A 30 -21.00 7.85 3.93
N LYS A 31 -22.12 8.42 4.38
CA LYS A 31 -22.15 9.72 5.05
C LYS A 31 -21.44 9.67 6.41
N GLU A 32 -21.67 8.64 7.22
CA GLU A 32 -20.96 8.45 8.49
C GLU A 32 -19.44 8.34 8.27
N LEU A 33 -19.01 7.65 7.21
CA LEU A 33 -17.59 7.57 6.86
C LEU A 33 -17.01 8.91 6.41
N GLN A 34 -17.76 9.69 5.64
CA GLN A 34 -17.34 11.05 5.28
C GLN A 34 -17.19 11.93 6.52
N GLU A 35 -18.17 11.89 7.44
CA GLU A 35 -18.14 12.66 8.69
C GLU A 35 -16.96 12.22 9.57
N PHE A 36 -16.70 10.91 9.67
CA PHE A 36 -15.54 10.38 10.38
C PHE A 36 -14.22 10.89 9.79
N VAL A 37 -14.06 10.82 8.46
CA VAL A 37 -12.85 11.28 7.78
C VAL A 37 -12.69 12.79 7.92
N ALA A 38 -13.76 13.56 7.78
CA ALA A 38 -13.75 15.02 7.98
C ALA A 38 -13.39 15.40 9.43
N PHE A 39 -13.96 14.72 10.42
CA PHE A 39 -13.64 14.94 11.84
C PHE A 39 -12.17 14.68 12.15
N ARG A 40 -11.53 13.76 11.42
CA ARG A 40 -10.10 13.45 11.55
C ARG A 40 -9.20 14.27 10.61
N HIS A 41 -9.73 15.30 9.96
CA HIS A 41 -9.02 16.11 8.96
C HIS A 41 -8.37 15.25 7.85
N GLY A 42 -9.03 14.16 7.49
CA GLY A 42 -8.65 13.30 6.39
C GLY A 42 -9.27 13.74 5.07
N MET A 43 -8.85 13.06 4.02
CA MET A 43 -9.38 13.21 2.67
C MET A 43 -10.04 11.91 2.24
N PHE A 44 -11.28 11.99 1.79
CA PHE A 44 -11.99 10.88 1.18
C PHE A 44 -11.91 11.01 -0.34
N ASP A 45 -11.46 9.95 -1.02
CA ASP A 45 -11.37 9.88 -2.47
C ASP A 45 -12.41 8.88 -3.00
N PHE A 46 -13.42 9.43 -3.69
CA PHE A 46 -14.49 8.63 -4.31
C PHE A 46 -14.06 7.97 -5.62
N ASN A 47 -12.96 8.40 -6.24
CA ASN A 47 -12.51 7.77 -7.48
C ASN A 47 -11.78 6.45 -7.20
N THR A 48 -11.05 6.40 -6.08
CA THR A 48 -10.29 5.21 -5.66
C THR A 48 -10.96 4.44 -4.53
N TYR A 49 -12.18 4.85 -4.13
CA TYR A 49 -12.93 4.31 -3.00
C TYR A 49 -12.07 4.16 -1.74
N SER A 50 -11.34 5.23 -1.39
CA SER A 50 -10.36 5.16 -0.31
C SER A 50 -10.28 6.47 0.45
N PHE A 51 -9.91 6.43 1.72
CA PHE A 51 -9.62 7.63 2.49
C PHE A 51 -8.20 7.63 3.04
N LYS A 52 -7.65 8.83 3.22
CA LYS A 52 -6.31 9.05 3.76
C LYS A 52 -6.37 10.02 4.93
N ILE A 53 -5.74 9.66 6.03
CA ILE A 53 -5.65 10.51 7.23
C ILE A 53 -4.17 10.73 7.56
N GLN A 54 -3.78 12.01 7.71
CA GLN A 54 -2.41 12.43 8.05
C GLN A 54 -2.12 12.27 9.54
N LYS A 55 -2.24 11.05 10.04
CA LYS A 55 -1.92 10.68 11.42
C LYS A 55 -1.26 9.32 11.41
N THR A 56 -0.31 9.09 12.31
CA THR A 56 0.20 7.75 12.59
C THR A 56 -0.83 6.99 13.42
N LEU A 57 -1.25 5.83 12.92
CA LEU A 57 -2.15 4.92 13.60
C LEU A 57 -1.68 3.49 13.29
N GLU A 58 -1.65 2.64 14.31
CA GLU A 58 -1.41 1.21 14.13
C GLU A 58 -2.70 0.50 13.72
N TYR A 59 -2.57 -0.61 13.02
CA TYR A 59 -3.72 -1.42 12.57
C TYR A 59 -4.63 -1.79 13.74
N ASP A 60 -4.09 -2.30 14.85
CA ASP A 60 -4.88 -2.67 16.02
C ASP A 60 -5.65 -1.48 16.61
N SER A 61 -5.02 -0.30 16.64
CA SER A 61 -5.67 0.93 17.10
C SER A 61 -6.80 1.39 16.17
N PHE A 62 -6.66 1.14 14.86
CA PHE A 62 -7.70 1.41 13.88
C PHE A 62 -8.90 0.46 14.06
N VAL A 63 -8.66 -0.84 14.28
CA VAL A 63 -9.72 -1.82 14.55
C VAL A 63 -10.47 -1.46 15.82
N SER A 64 -9.78 -1.20 16.93
CA SER A 64 -10.43 -0.79 18.19
C SER A 64 -11.24 0.51 18.07
N LEU A 65 -10.78 1.44 17.23
CA LEU A 65 -11.48 2.69 16.96
C LEU A 65 -12.80 2.44 16.22
N LEU A 66 -12.81 1.55 15.23
CA LEU A 66 -14.01 1.20 14.49
C LEU A 66 -15.00 0.40 15.35
N GLU A 67 -14.50 -0.49 16.21
CA GLU A 67 -15.32 -1.19 17.20
C GLU A 67 -15.97 -0.22 18.19
N HIS A 68 -15.23 0.77 18.69
CA HIS A 68 -15.76 1.78 19.61
C HIS A 68 -16.83 2.68 18.97
N LEU A 69 -16.72 2.93 17.66
CA LEU A 69 -17.72 3.65 16.88
C LEU A 69 -18.94 2.80 16.51
N GLY A 70 -18.92 1.49 16.81
CA GLY A 70 -20.02 0.58 16.49
C GLY A 70 -20.16 0.28 14.99
N ILE A 71 -19.12 0.58 14.18
CA ILE A 71 -19.16 0.38 12.73
C ILE A 71 -18.95 -1.11 12.43
N ALA A 72 -20.01 -1.79 11.99
CA ALA A 72 -19.93 -3.19 11.59
C ALA A 72 -19.10 -3.34 10.30
N CYS A 73 -17.84 -3.71 10.45
CA CYS A 73 -16.88 -3.77 9.35
C CYS A 73 -16.00 -5.03 9.40
N ARG A 74 -15.41 -5.35 8.25
CA ARG A 74 -14.35 -6.33 8.05
C ARG A 74 -13.06 -5.57 7.79
N CYS A 75 -12.11 -5.66 8.71
CA CYS A 75 -10.80 -5.02 8.55
C CYS A 75 -9.78 -6.04 8.06
N GLU A 76 -8.96 -5.63 7.09
CA GLU A 76 -7.79 -6.37 6.62
C GLU A 76 -6.59 -5.43 6.61
N GLU A 77 -5.43 -5.93 7.03
CA GLU A 77 -4.19 -5.16 7.02
C GLU A 77 -3.43 -5.43 5.71
N ASN A 78 -3.22 -4.37 4.93
CA ASN A 78 -2.38 -4.40 3.75
C ASN A 78 -0.91 -4.24 4.15
N LYS A 79 -0.24 -5.37 4.38
CA LYS A 79 1.19 -5.44 4.71
C LYS A 79 2.10 -5.25 3.49
N ASP A 80 1.56 -5.15 2.27
CA ASP A 80 2.34 -5.21 1.02
C ASP A 80 3.06 -3.91 0.63
N ILE A 81 2.97 -2.83 1.43
CA ILE A 81 3.45 -1.50 0.99
C ILE A 81 4.94 -1.26 1.26
N TYR A 82 5.59 -2.08 2.08
CA TYR A 82 7.06 -2.09 2.15
C TYR A 82 7.66 -3.06 1.13
N LYS A 83 7.20 -3.03 -0.13
CA LYS A 83 8.11 -3.39 -1.22
C LYS A 83 9.00 -2.18 -1.45
N GLU A 84 10.02 -2.05 -0.60
CA GLU A 84 11.18 -1.24 -0.95
C GLU A 84 11.57 -1.63 -2.38
N HIS A 85 11.33 -0.74 -3.33
CA HIS A 85 11.75 -0.99 -4.70
C HIS A 85 13.27 -0.80 -4.70
N PRO A 86 14.05 -1.90 -4.73
CA PRO A 86 15.46 -1.80 -4.49
C PRO A 86 16.09 -0.99 -5.62
N ARG A 87 16.85 0.04 -5.26
CA ARG A 87 17.64 0.83 -6.20
C ARG A 87 18.99 0.17 -6.42
N ILE A 88 19.48 0.20 -7.65
CA ILE A 88 20.85 -0.22 -7.94
C ILE A 88 21.82 0.73 -7.25
N GLY A 89 22.76 0.18 -6.48
CA GLY A 89 23.77 0.95 -5.76
C GLY A 89 25.05 1.26 -6.56
N PHE A 90 25.18 0.74 -7.78
CA PHE A 90 26.45 0.65 -8.51
C PHE A 90 26.30 0.75 -10.05
N GLY A 91 27.42 0.92 -10.76
CA GLY A 91 27.45 0.90 -12.23
C GLY A 91 26.76 2.10 -12.90
N GLN A 92 26.45 1.94 -14.18
CA GLN A 92 25.89 3.00 -15.04
C GLN A 92 24.48 3.44 -14.63
N TYR A 93 23.69 2.55 -14.03
CA TYR A 93 22.29 2.79 -13.65
C TYR A 93 22.13 3.02 -12.14
N LYS A 94 23.17 3.51 -11.47
CA LYS A 94 23.16 3.80 -10.03
C LYS A 94 22.02 4.76 -9.68
N GLY A 95 21.21 4.39 -8.68
CA GLY A 95 20.06 5.16 -8.20
C GLY A 95 18.75 4.86 -8.92
N MET A 96 18.75 4.12 -10.04
CA MET A 96 17.52 3.67 -10.69
C MET A 96 16.91 2.47 -9.97
N LEU A 97 15.59 2.33 -10.06
CA LEU A 97 14.88 1.17 -9.52
C LEU A 97 15.28 -0.07 -10.33
N LEU A 98 15.39 -1.22 -9.65
CA LEU A 98 15.59 -2.50 -10.34
C LEU A 98 14.50 -2.75 -11.41
N THR A 99 13.28 -2.26 -11.16
CA THR A 99 12.13 -2.36 -12.07
C THR A 99 12.29 -1.52 -13.35
N ASP A 100 13.17 -0.54 -13.37
CA ASP A 100 13.34 0.36 -14.51
C ASP A 100 14.60 0.02 -15.32
N LEU A 101 15.36 -0.99 -14.89
CA LEU A 101 16.54 -1.42 -15.61
C LEU A 101 16.19 -2.05 -16.96
N PRO A 102 16.99 -1.78 -18.01
CA PRO A 102 16.89 -2.51 -19.26
C PRO A 102 17.18 -3.99 -19.08
N ASP A 103 16.45 -4.84 -19.81
CA ASP A 103 16.59 -6.30 -19.74
C ASP A 103 18.00 -6.76 -20.12
N SER A 104 18.63 -6.11 -21.10
CA SER A 104 20.02 -6.36 -21.49
C SER A 104 21.01 -6.11 -20.33
N TYR A 105 20.74 -5.10 -19.50
CA TYR A 105 21.55 -4.80 -18.33
C TYR A 105 21.29 -5.80 -17.20
N LEU A 106 20.03 -6.21 -16.97
CA LEU A 106 19.69 -7.25 -16.00
C LEU A 106 20.36 -8.59 -16.33
N LEU A 107 20.35 -9.00 -17.60
CA LEU A 107 21.05 -10.20 -18.07
C LEU A 107 22.56 -10.08 -17.90
N TRP A 108 23.15 -8.92 -18.21
CA TRP A 108 24.56 -8.69 -17.95
C TRP A 108 24.89 -8.80 -16.44
N LEU A 109 24.05 -8.24 -15.56
CA LEU A 109 24.22 -8.33 -14.11
C LEU A 109 24.12 -9.78 -13.60
N LYS A 110 23.29 -10.62 -14.21
CA LYS A 110 23.15 -12.05 -13.83
C LYS A 110 24.50 -12.78 -13.86
N ASP A 111 25.29 -12.51 -14.89
CA ASP A 111 26.55 -13.21 -15.15
C ASP A 111 27.76 -12.47 -14.59
N ASN A 112 27.70 -11.13 -14.45
CA ASN A 112 28.86 -10.30 -14.12
C ASN A 112 28.84 -9.71 -12.70
N TYR A 113 27.69 -9.69 -12.01
CA TYR A 113 27.60 -9.08 -10.68
C TYR A 113 27.62 -10.12 -9.54
N HIS A 114 28.52 -9.90 -8.58
CA HIS A 114 28.75 -10.76 -7.42
C HIS A 114 28.55 -10.07 -6.05
N GLY A 115 28.02 -8.85 -6.04
CA GLY A 115 27.82 -8.09 -4.80
C GLY A 115 26.52 -8.42 -4.06
N GLU A 116 26.26 -7.67 -2.98
CA GLU A 116 25.15 -7.91 -2.04
C GLU A 116 23.76 -7.85 -2.69
N GLN A 117 23.58 -7.11 -3.78
CA GLN A 117 22.29 -6.98 -4.47
C GLN A 117 21.95 -8.16 -5.42
N LYS A 118 22.79 -9.21 -5.48
CA LYS A 118 22.65 -10.31 -6.47
C LYS A 118 21.31 -11.04 -6.35
N GLU A 119 20.86 -11.30 -5.12
CA GLU A 119 19.59 -12.00 -4.89
C GLU A 119 18.37 -11.13 -5.26
N LEU A 120 18.48 -9.80 -5.15
CA LEU A 120 17.44 -8.88 -5.60
C LEU A 120 17.36 -8.85 -7.14
N ILE A 121 18.50 -8.86 -7.82
CA ILE A 121 18.60 -8.91 -9.28
C ILE A 121 18.00 -10.22 -9.81
N LYS A 122 18.34 -11.36 -9.21
CA LYS A 122 17.74 -12.66 -9.57
C LYS A 122 16.22 -12.68 -9.39
N LYS A 123 15.71 -12.12 -8.29
CA LYS A 123 14.26 -12.00 -8.05
C LYS A 123 13.58 -11.17 -9.15
N GLU A 124 14.18 -10.07 -9.56
CA GLU A 124 13.63 -9.21 -10.62
C GLU A 124 13.68 -9.91 -12.00
N ILE A 125 14.77 -10.62 -12.32
CA ILE A 125 14.89 -11.44 -13.54
C ILE A 125 13.81 -12.53 -13.56
N ASN A 126 13.63 -13.26 -12.47
CA ASN A 126 12.59 -14.30 -12.37
C ASN A 126 11.18 -13.72 -12.49
N LYS A 127 10.95 -12.52 -11.93
CA LYS A 127 9.67 -11.81 -12.05
C LYS A 127 9.35 -11.45 -13.50
N ARG A 128 10.36 -11.08 -14.29
CA ARG A 128 10.24 -10.75 -15.72
C ARG A 128 10.32 -11.95 -16.65
N LYS A 129 10.67 -13.14 -16.14
CA LYS A 129 10.92 -14.36 -16.91
C LYS A 129 12.00 -14.17 -17.99
N LEU A 130 13.08 -13.48 -17.61
CA LEU A 130 14.27 -13.24 -18.45
C LEU A 130 15.35 -14.30 -18.27
#